data_AF-A0A368FDZ6-F1
#
_entry.id   AF-A0A368FDZ6-F1
#
_cell.length_a   1.000
_cell.length_b   1.000
_cell.length_c   1.000
_cell.angle_alpha   90.00
_cell.angle_beta   90.00
_cell.angle_gamma   90.00
#
_symmetry.space_group_name_H-M   'P 1'
#
loop_
_entity.id
_entity.type
_entity.pdbx_description
1 polymer ?
#
loop_
_entity_poly.entity_id
_entity_poly.type
_entity_poly.pdbx_seq_one_letter_code
_entity_poly.pdbx_strand_id
1 'polypeptide(L)'
;MVYLCTHLPVIFILFISQYIQIAIMFERYVATISVQNYEYRYKKLAIGLLVAAVIATLGTMLVLYQEEKFDGLYLNGRMLPIGTYKVANLVIVVLLCVNLVGLTSAVVLHFINRKRRIRTTLSSKFQTLENRVTSDLLFWVSSIQFATFVLTDIATLIVRIILPGSRFATAFKENADVRMCTTSTSSQFSQTMERCFEM
;
A
#
# COMPACT_ATOMS: atom_id res chain seq x y z
N MET A 1 14.18 2.81 17.36
CA MET A 1 15.00 2.08 16.37
C MET A 1 14.31 0.83 15.81
N VAL A 2 14.00 -0.20 16.61
CA VAL A 2 13.37 -1.45 16.10
C VAL A 2 12.04 -1.20 15.38
N TYR A 3 11.18 -0.32 15.90
CA TYR A 3 9.91 0.06 15.26
C TYR A 3 10.09 0.66 13.87
N LEU A 4 11.05 1.58 13.72
CA LEU A 4 11.35 2.21 12.42
C LEU A 4 11.78 1.14 11.39
N CYS A 5 12.65 0.22 11.81
CA CYS A 5 13.18 -0.84 10.95
C CYS A 5 12.15 -1.91 10.57
N THR A 6 11.09 -2.11 11.34
CA THR A 6 10.05 -3.11 11.02
C THR A 6 8.83 -2.49 10.35
N HIS A 7 8.41 -1.30 10.78
CA HIS A 7 7.17 -0.66 10.34
C HIS A 7 7.28 -0.05 8.95
N LEU A 8 8.34 0.73 8.67
CA LEU A 8 8.52 1.39 7.37
C LEU A 8 8.59 0.38 6.22
N PRO A 9 9.36 -0.71 6.29
CA PRO A 9 9.40 -1.69 5.21
C PRO A 9 8.06 -2.38 4.97
N VAL A 10 7.30 -2.70 6.02
CA VAL A 10 5.99 -3.34 5.88
C VAL A 10 5.03 -2.41 5.13
N ILE A 11 4.95 -1.15 5.53
CA ILE A 11 4.09 -0.18 4.84
C ILE A 11 4.60 0.09 3.42
N PHE A 12 5.92 0.09 3.20
CA PHE A 12 6.49 0.25 1.87
C PHE A 12 6.07 -0.89 0.95
N ILE A 13 6.15 -2.13 1.43
CA ILE A 13 5.70 -3.32 0.68
C ILE A 13 4.19 -3.23 0.37
N LEU A 14 3.38 -2.77 1.32
CA LEU A 14 1.95 -2.60 1.10
C LEU A 14 1.66 -1.59 -0.02
N PHE A 15 2.26 -0.39 0.03
CA PHE A 15 2.04 0.63 -1.00
C PHE A 15 2.64 0.25 -2.36
N ILE A 16 3.89 -0.24 -2.39
CA ILE A 16 4.54 -0.61 -3.65
C ILE A 16 3.78 -1.74 -4.36
N SER A 17 3.20 -2.67 -3.61
CA SER A 17 2.38 -3.76 -4.18
C SER A 17 1.17 -3.23 -4.96
N GLN A 18 0.55 -2.14 -4.51
CA GLN A 18 -0.57 -1.50 -5.20
C GLN A 18 -0.11 -0.79 -6.47
N TYR A 19 0.95 0.01 -6.38
CA TYR A 19 1.47 0.72 -7.55
C TYR A 19 2.00 -0.23 -8.63
N ILE A 20 2.66 -1.31 -8.24
CA ILE A 20 3.10 -2.37 -9.17
C ILE A 20 1.89 -3.03 -9.84
N GLN A 21 0.83 -3.33 -9.09
CA GLN A 21 -0.38 -3.90 -9.67
C GLN A 21 -0.99 -2.98 -10.73
N ILE A 22 -1.11 -1.67 -10.44
CA ILE A 22 -1.62 -0.68 -11.40
C ILE A 22 -0.71 -0.59 -12.63
N ALA A 23 0.61 -0.62 -12.43
CA ALA A 23 1.58 -0.64 -13.53
C ALA A 23 1.40 -1.86 -14.45
N ILE A 24 1.26 -3.06 -13.89
CA ILE A 24 1.02 -4.30 -14.64
C ILE A 24 -0.32 -4.21 -15.38
N MET A 25 -1.38 -3.72 -14.72
CA MET A 25 -2.69 -3.53 -15.34
C MET A 25 -2.63 -2.58 -16.53
N PHE A 26 -1.90 -1.47 -16.39
CA PHE A 26 -1.72 -0.49 -17.46
C PHE A 26 -0.90 -1.06 -18.62
N GLU A 27 0.19 -1.78 -18.35
CA GLU A 27 0.98 -2.48 -19.38
C GLU A 27 0.09 -3.43 -20.19
N ARG A 28 -0.74 -4.23 -19.51
CA ARG A 28 -1.64 -5.21 -20.15
C ARG A 28 -2.76 -4.55 -20.94
N TYR A 29 -3.25 -3.40 -20.48
CA TYR A 29 -4.19 -2.57 -21.21
C TYR A 29 -3.58 -2.08 -22.54
N VAL A 30 -2.36 -1.52 -22.48
CA VAL A 30 -1.63 -1.06 -23.66
C VAL A 30 -1.33 -2.21 -24.62
N ALA A 31 -0.87 -3.36 -24.10
CA ALA A 31 -0.59 -4.55 -24.90
C ALA A 31 -1.85 -5.06 -25.63
N THR A 32 -3.00 -5.02 -24.97
CA THR A 32 -4.27 -5.45 -25.55
C THR A 32 -4.74 -4.51 -26.64
N ILE A 33 -4.61 -3.20 -26.47
CA ILE A 33 -5.03 -2.23 -27.50
C ILE A 33 -4.05 -2.20 -28.67
N SER A 34 -2.74 -2.22 -28.40
CA SER A 34 -1.67 -1.96 -29.37
C SER A 34 -0.91 -3.21 -29.79
N VAL A 35 -1.61 -4.32 -30.04
CA VAL A 35 -0.99 -5.65 -30.34
C VAL A 35 0.12 -5.58 -31.39
N GLN A 36 -0.10 -4.87 -32.50
CA GLN A 36 0.85 -4.83 -33.63
C GLN A 36 2.13 -4.04 -33.34
N ASN A 37 2.06 -3.03 -32.46
CA ASN A 37 3.19 -2.13 -32.18
C ASN A 37 3.86 -2.42 -30.84
N TYR A 38 3.32 -3.36 -30.07
CA TYR A 38 3.76 -3.69 -28.72
C TYR A 38 5.21 -4.16 -28.68
N GLU A 39 5.55 -5.15 -29.52
CA GLU A 39 6.84 -5.83 -29.51
C GLU A 39 8.03 -4.90 -29.78
N TYR A 40 7.85 -3.90 -30.65
CA TYR A 40 8.95 -3.02 -31.06
C TYR A 40 9.13 -1.81 -30.14
N ARG A 41 8.04 -1.23 -29.64
CA ARG A 41 8.07 0.09 -28.97
C ARG A 41 7.92 0.04 -27.45
N TYR A 42 7.25 -0.98 -26.91
CA TYR A 42 6.78 -0.95 -25.53
C TYR A 42 7.63 -1.78 -24.55
N LYS A 43 8.73 -2.40 -25.00
CA LYS A 43 9.66 -3.14 -24.12
C LYS A 43 10.23 -2.28 -22.98
N LYS A 44 10.43 -0.98 -23.21
CA LYS A 44 10.90 -0.02 -22.19
C LYS A 44 9.78 0.54 -21.30
N LEU A 45 8.51 0.40 -21.69
CA LEU A 45 7.37 0.94 -20.96
C LEU A 45 7.23 0.27 -19.59
N ALA A 46 7.31 -1.06 -19.53
CA ALA A 46 7.18 -1.82 -18.28
C ALA A 46 8.23 -1.39 -17.23
N ILE A 47 9.49 -1.23 -17.65
CA ILE A 47 10.57 -0.76 -16.76
C ILE A 47 10.27 0.67 -16.28
N GLY A 48 9.84 1.55 -17.19
CA GLY A 48 9.47 2.93 -16.84
C GLY A 48 8.33 3.00 -15.82
N LEU A 49 7.30 2.16 -15.97
CA LEU A 49 6.17 2.07 -15.03
C LEU A 49 6.61 1.53 -13.67
N LEU A 50 7.52 0.56 -13.63
CA LEU A 50 8.05 0.02 -12.38
C LEU A 50 8.87 1.06 -11.61
N VAL A 51 9.72 1.83 -12.31
CA VAL A 51 10.46 2.95 -11.70
C VAL A 51 9.49 4.02 -11.19
N ALA A 52 8.46 4.36 -11.96
CA ALA A 52 7.44 5.31 -11.54
C ALA A 52 6.68 4.84 -10.29
N ALA A 53 6.37 3.54 -10.19
CA ALA A 53 5.72 2.96 -9.02
C ALA A 53 6.58 3.08 -7.75
N VAL A 54 7.89 2.84 -7.86
CA VAL A 54 8.84 3.02 -6.74
C VAL A 54 8.89 4.49 -6.31
N ILE A 55 9.01 5.41 -7.26
CA ILE A 55 9.06 6.86 -6.99
C ILE A 55 7.76 7.33 -6.33
N ALA A 56 6.60 6.92 -6.85
CA ALA A 56 5.30 7.24 -6.27
C ALA A 56 5.18 6.73 -4.83
N THR A 57 5.65 5.51 -4.56
CA THR A 57 5.66 4.93 -3.22
C THR A 57 6.55 5.71 -2.25
N LEU A 58 7.75 6.11 -2.70
CA LEU A 58 8.64 6.94 -1.88
C LEU A 58 8.02 8.32 -1.62
N GLY A 59 7.38 8.92 -2.63
CA GLY A 59 6.69 10.19 -2.51
C GLY A 59 5.54 10.14 -1.51
N THR A 60 4.68 9.11 -1.57
CA THR A 60 3.59 8.96 -0.60
C THR A 60 4.11 8.75 0.81
N MET A 61 5.17 7.97 0.98
CA MET A 61 5.83 7.79 2.29
C MET A 61 6.37 9.10 2.85
N LEU A 62 7.08 9.89 2.03
CA LEU A 62 7.60 11.18 2.45
C LEU A 62 6.49 12.13 2.91
N VAL A 63 5.39 12.21 2.14
CA VAL A 63 4.23 13.04 2.49
C VAL A 63 3.54 12.55 3.76
N LEU A 64 3.40 11.23 3.93
CA LEU A 64 2.73 10.65 5.10
C LEU A 64 3.52 10.89 6.39
N TYR A 65 4.85 10.77 6.33
CA TYR A 65 5.74 10.78 7.49
C TYR A 65 6.45 12.12 7.74
N GLN A 66 6.10 13.19 7.01
CA GLN A 66 6.78 14.49 7.13
C GLN A 66 6.71 15.10 8.55
N GLU A 67 5.61 14.86 9.28
CA GLU A 67 5.34 15.50 10.58
C GLU A 67 5.42 14.53 11.78
N GLU A 68 5.82 13.26 11.56
CA GLU A 68 5.86 12.28 12.64
C GLU A 68 7.16 12.36 13.44
N LYS A 69 7.01 12.53 14.74
CA LYS A 69 8.08 12.31 15.72
C LYS A 69 7.97 10.85 16.16
N PHE A 70 8.92 10.02 15.73
CA PHE A 70 8.96 8.56 15.95
C PHE A 70 9.22 8.16 17.43
N ASP A 71 8.60 8.85 18.37
CA ASP A 71 8.85 8.74 19.80
C ASP A 71 7.95 7.69 20.50
N GLY A 72 7.03 7.05 19.77
CA GLY A 72 6.05 6.09 20.31
C GLY A 72 6.30 4.63 19.90
N LEU A 73 5.94 3.69 20.79
CA LEU A 73 5.99 2.24 20.53
C LEU A 73 4.64 1.78 19.95
N TYR A 74 4.46 1.95 18.64
CA TYR A 74 3.25 1.50 17.97
C TYR A 74 3.40 0.02 17.56
N LEU A 75 2.63 -0.88 18.18
CA LEU A 75 2.64 -2.31 17.82
C LEU A 75 1.82 -2.62 16.56
N ASN A 76 1.06 -1.65 16.06
CA ASN A 76 0.16 -1.87 14.93
C ASN A 76 0.79 -1.36 13.64
N GLY A 77 1.28 -2.30 12.81
CA GLY A 77 1.93 -2.05 11.52
C GLY A 77 1.10 -1.32 10.45
N ARG A 78 -0.18 -1.08 10.75
CA ARG A 78 -1.14 -0.37 9.87
C ARG A 78 -1.60 0.96 10.46
N MET A 79 -1.07 1.38 11.60
CA MET A 79 -1.47 2.63 12.24
C MET A 79 -0.82 3.80 11.50
N LEU A 80 -1.64 4.49 10.71
CA LEU A 80 -1.27 5.74 10.09
C LEU A 80 -0.97 6.81 11.15
N PRO A 81 -0.07 7.76 10.82
CA PRO A 81 0.32 8.86 11.69
C PRO A 81 -0.87 9.63 12.26
N ILE A 82 -0.82 9.92 13.56
CA ILE A 82 -1.91 10.59 14.31
C ILE A 82 -1.86 12.10 14.06
N GLY A 83 -0.66 12.66 13.82
CA GLY A 83 -0.45 14.09 13.64
C GLY A 83 -1.21 14.69 12.44
N THR A 84 -1.44 13.89 11.39
CA THR A 84 -1.95 14.37 10.09
C THR A 84 -3.21 13.63 9.64
N TYR A 85 -4.22 13.54 10.52
CA TYR A 85 -5.48 12.83 10.23
C TYR A 85 -6.15 13.26 8.90
N LYS A 86 -6.08 14.55 8.52
CA LYS A 86 -6.63 15.06 7.25
C LYS A 86 -5.89 14.51 6.03
N VAL A 87 -4.55 14.55 6.07
CA VAL A 87 -3.69 14.06 4.96
C VAL A 87 -3.81 12.54 4.85
N ALA A 88 -3.76 11.83 5.98
CA ALA A 88 -3.95 10.39 6.03
C ALA A 88 -5.30 9.96 5.43
N ASN A 89 -6.40 10.60 5.82
CA ASN A 89 -7.72 10.31 5.24
C ASN A 89 -7.78 10.62 3.74
N LEU A 90 -7.19 11.73 3.30
CA LEU A 90 -7.12 12.07 1.87
C LEU A 90 -6.35 11.01 1.08
N VAL A 91 -5.19 10.55 1.58
CA VAL A 91 -4.39 9.50 0.94
C VAL A 91 -5.19 8.21 0.82
N ILE A 92 -5.90 7.78 1.87
CA ILE A 92 -6.75 6.58 1.84
C ILE A 92 -7.84 6.73 0.76
N VAL A 93 -8.53 7.88 0.71
CA VAL A 93 -9.59 8.12 -0.29
C VAL A 93 -9.02 8.11 -1.71
N VAL A 94 -7.86 8.76 -1.94
CA VAL A 94 -7.19 8.76 -3.24
C VAL A 94 -6.82 7.34 -3.65
N LEU A 95 -6.26 6.56 -2.73
CA LEU A 95 -5.86 5.17 -2.98
C LEU A 95 -7.06 4.28 -3.31
N LEU A 96 -8.17 4.47 -2.60
CA LEU A 96 -9.44 3.80 -2.86
C LEU A 96 -9.98 4.14 -4.26
N CYS A 97 -9.96 5.43 -4.64
CA CYS A 97 -10.35 5.87 -5.97
C CYS A 97 -9.47 5.25 -7.07
N VAL A 98 -8.15 5.23 -6.86
CA VAL A 98 -7.20 4.62 -7.80
C VAL A 98 -7.45 3.11 -7.93
N ASN A 99 -7.70 2.41 -6.83
CA ASN A 99 -8.06 0.99 -6.83
C ASN A 99 -9.38 0.73 -7.57
N LEU A 100 -10.37 1.61 -7.41
CA LEU A 100 -11.64 1.52 -8.14
C LEU A 100 -11.42 1.68 -9.65
N VAL A 101 -10.64 2.69 -10.06
CA VAL A 101 -10.26 2.88 -11.48
C VAL A 101 -9.51 1.65 -12.01
N GLY A 102 -8.56 1.12 -11.24
CA GLY A 102 -7.85 -0.12 -11.57
C GLY A 102 -8.80 -1.29 -11.81
N LEU A 103 -9.76 -1.51 -10.92
CA LEU A 103 -10.78 -2.56 -11.07
C LEU A 103 -11.65 -2.34 -12.31
N THR A 104 -12.16 -1.13 -12.53
CA THR A 104 -12.99 -0.83 -13.72
C THR A 104 -12.22 -1.08 -15.00
N SER A 105 -10.93 -0.72 -15.05
CA SER A 105 -10.06 -1.00 -16.19
C SER A 105 -9.86 -2.51 -16.41
N ALA A 106 -9.74 -3.30 -15.33
CA ALA A 106 -9.63 -4.76 -15.41
C ALA A 106 -10.90 -5.41 -15.96
N VAL A 107 -12.06 -4.93 -15.52
CA VAL A 107 -13.37 -5.39 -16.00
C VAL A 107 -13.53 -5.07 -17.49
N VAL A 108 -13.22 -3.84 -17.91
CA VAL A 108 -13.26 -3.44 -19.32
C VAL A 108 -12.34 -4.31 -20.16
N LEU A 109 -11.11 -4.57 -19.69
CA LEU A 109 -10.15 -5.42 -20.38
C LEU A 109 -10.66 -6.85 -20.54
N HIS A 110 -11.26 -7.42 -19.49
CA HIS A 110 -11.85 -8.75 -19.52
C HIS A 110 -12.98 -8.84 -20.57
N PHE A 111 -13.86 -7.83 -20.64
CA PHE A 111 -14.91 -7.78 -21.67
C PHE A 111 -14.37 -7.64 -23.09
N ILE A 112 -13.37 -6.79 -23.31
CA ILE A 112 -12.73 -6.61 -24.62
C ILE A 112 -12.09 -7.93 -25.08
N ASN A 113 -11.35 -8.59 -24.19
CA ASN A 113 -10.69 -9.86 -24.49
C ASN A 113 -11.70 -10.98 -24.76
N ARG A 114 -12.85 -10.99 -24.06
CA ARG A 114 -13.94 -11.92 -24.36
C ARG A 114 -14.58 -11.68 -25.73
N LYS A 115 -14.69 -10.41 -26.15
CA LYS A 115 -15.33 -10.03 -27.43
C LYS A 115 -14.42 -10.19 -28.65
N ARG A 116 -13.08 -10.15 -28.49
CA ARG A 116 -12.11 -10.46 -29.56
C ARG A 116 -12.10 -11.96 -29.90
N ARG A 117 -13.18 -12.42 -30.52
CA ARG A 117 -13.27 -13.74 -31.16
C ARG A 117 -12.98 -13.55 -32.64
N ILE A 118 -11.70 -13.44 -33.04
CA ILE A 118 -11.33 -13.24 -34.44
C ILE A 118 -10.52 -14.43 -34.95
N ARG A 119 -11.11 -15.06 -35.97
CA ARG A 119 -10.53 -15.96 -36.97
C ARG A 119 -9.06 -15.62 -37.27
N THR A 120 -8.13 -16.56 -37.07
CA THR A 120 -6.94 -16.82 -37.92
C THR A 120 -6.01 -17.89 -37.32
N THR A 121 -4.91 -18.17 -38.05
CA THR A 121 -3.85 -19.20 -37.97
C THR A 121 -3.46 -19.79 -36.60
N LEU A 122 -2.92 -21.02 -36.62
CA LEU A 122 -2.57 -21.83 -35.44
C LEU A 122 -1.69 -21.10 -34.41
N SER A 123 -0.72 -20.30 -34.87
CA SER A 123 0.14 -19.47 -34.00
C SER A 123 -0.64 -18.36 -33.29
N SER A 124 -1.54 -17.66 -34.00
CA SER A 124 -2.41 -16.64 -33.39
C SER A 124 -3.38 -17.23 -32.36
N LYS A 125 -3.79 -18.49 -32.53
CA LYS A 125 -4.62 -19.21 -31.55
C LYS A 125 -3.87 -19.46 -30.24
N PHE A 126 -2.60 -19.87 -30.30
CA PHE A 126 -1.79 -20.07 -29.11
C PHE A 126 -1.56 -18.75 -28.35
N GLN A 127 -1.17 -17.69 -29.06
CA GLN A 127 -1.00 -16.36 -28.45
C GLN A 127 -2.30 -15.82 -27.85
N THR A 128 -3.44 -16.05 -28.51
CA THR A 128 -4.75 -15.63 -27.99
C THR A 128 -5.17 -16.47 -26.78
N LEU A 129 -4.90 -17.77 -26.77
CA LEU A 129 -5.18 -18.65 -25.64
C LEU A 129 -4.35 -18.23 -24.41
N GLU A 130 -3.05 -17.99 -24.61
CA GLU A 130 -2.14 -17.53 -23.56
C GLU A 130 -2.58 -16.16 -23.01
N ASN A 131 -2.91 -15.21 -23.88
CA ASN A 131 -3.43 -13.91 -23.47
C ASN A 131 -4.77 -14.02 -22.73
N ARG A 132 -5.64 -14.96 -23.12
CA ARG A 132 -6.92 -15.19 -22.43
C ARG A 132 -6.72 -15.74 -21.03
N VAL A 133 -5.91 -16.80 -20.87
CA VAL A 133 -5.60 -17.39 -19.56
C VAL A 133 -4.93 -16.35 -18.66
N THR A 134 -3.97 -15.60 -19.21
CA THR A 134 -3.28 -14.54 -18.47
C THR A 134 -4.24 -13.43 -18.06
N SER A 135 -5.18 -13.04 -18.92
CA SER A 135 -6.19 -12.02 -18.59
C SER A 135 -7.18 -12.49 -17.54
N ASP A 136 -7.62 -13.74 -17.58
CA ASP A 136 -8.52 -14.31 -16.57
C ASP A 136 -7.82 -14.42 -15.20
N LEU A 137 -6.54 -14.82 -15.19
CA LEU A 137 -5.72 -14.84 -13.96
C LEU A 137 -5.50 -13.43 -13.41
N LEU A 138 -5.15 -12.47 -14.26
CA LEU A 138 -4.99 -11.07 -13.87
C LEU A 138 -6.29 -10.47 -13.33
N PHE A 139 -7.43 -10.81 -13.94
CA PHE A 139 -8.74 -10.40 -13.44
C PHE A 139 -9.01 -10.95 -12.04
N TRP A 140 -8.75 -12.24 -11.80
CA TRP A 140 -8.90 -12.85 -10.48
C TRP A 140 -7.98 -12.25 -9.43
N VAL A 141 -6.69 -12.09 -9.74
CA VAL A 141 -5.72 -11.44 -8.85
C VAL A 141 -6.15 -10.01 -8.53
N SER A 142 -6.58 -9.25 -9.55
CA SER A 142 -7.03 -7.88 -9.36
C SER A 142 -8.30 -7.79 -8.52
N SER A 143 -9.22 -8.75 -8.68
CA SER A 143 -10.45 -8.82 -7.90
C SER A 143 -10.20 -9.14 -6.43
N ILE A 144 -9.36 -10.14 -6.14
CA ILE A 144 -8.98 -10.51 -4.76
C ILE A 144 -8.24 -9.36 -4.08
N GLN A 145 -7.32 -8.72 -4.80
CA GLN A 145 -6.55 -7.59 -4.26
C GLN A 145 -7.45 -6.40 -3.97
N PHE A 146 -8.35 -6.04 -4.89
CA PHE A 146 -9.37 -5.01 -4.66
C PHE A 146 -10.24 -5.33 -3.44
N ALA A 147 -10.77 -6.56 -3.34
CA ALA A 147 -11.58 -6.98 -2.21
C ALA A 147 -10.82 -6.86 -0.87
N THR A 148 -9.57 -7.30 -0.84
CA THR A 148 -8.71 -7.23 0.36
C THR A 148 -8.44 -5.78 0.78
N PHE A 149 -8.22 -4.88 -0.18
CA PHE A 149 -8.00 -3.46 0.11
C PHE A 149 -9.27 -2.77 0.56
N VAL A 150 -10.39 -2.95 -0.14
CA VAL A 150 -11.67 -2.37 0.29
C VAL A 150 -12.05 -2.85 1.68
N LEU A 151 -11.91 -4.13 1.98
CA LEU A 151 -12.17 -4.67 3.32
C LEU A 151 -11.23 -4.07 4.37
N THR A 152 -9.95 -3.92 4.04
CA THR A 152 -8.96 -3.29 4.93
C THR A 152 -9.28 -1.81 5.17
N ASP A 153 -9.63 -1.06 4.13
CA ASP A 153 -9.90 0.37 4.21
C ASP A 153 -11.21 0.62 4.97
N ILE A 154 -12.26 -0.16 4.69
CA ILE A 154 -13.51 -0.14 5.45
C ILE A 154 -13.25 -0.47 6.92
N ALA A 155 -12.50 -1.54 7.22
CA ALA A 155 -12.15 -1.89 8.59
C ALA A 155 -11.38 -0.75 9.28
N THR A 156 -10.45 -0.11 8.57
CA THR A 156 -9.64 1.01 9.09
C THR A 156 -10.51 2.25 9.35
N LEU A 157 -11.45 2.57 8.45
CA LEU A 157 -12.41 3.66 8.63
C LEU A 157 -13.37 3.38 9.79
N ILE A 158 -13.90 2.15 9.89
CA ILE A 158 -14.77 1.72 10.99
C ILE A 158 -14.01 1.85 12.32
N VAL A 159 -12.77 1.36 12.39
CA VAL A 159 -11.92 1.52 13.58
C VAL A 159 -11.75 3.00 13.90
N ARG A 160 -11.47 3.86 12.92
CA ARG A 160 -11.32 5.31 13.13
C ARG A 160 -12.60 6.02 13.56
N ILE A 161 -13.79 5.54 13.18
CA ILE A 161 -15.08 6.14 13.55
C ILE A 161 -15.58 5.62 14.90
N ILE A 162 -15.36 4.34 15.22
CA ILE A 162 -15.87 3.69 16.44
C ILE A 162 -14.91 3.84 17.64
N LEU A 163 -13.59 3.77 17.43
CA LEU A 163 -12.62 3.90 18.54
C LEU A 163 -12.45 5.30 19.17
N PRO A 164 -12.79 6.47 18.58
CA PRO A 164 -12.58 7.74 19.27
C PRO A 164 -13.39 7.84 20.57
N GLY A 165 -14.43 7.00 20.76
CA GLY A 165 -15.21 6.91 22.00
C GLY A 165 -14.99 5.63 22.83
N SER A 166 -14.14 4.68 22.42
CA SER A 166 -14.02 3.39 23.11
C SER A 166 -12.81 3.32 24.05
N ARG A 167 -13.01 2.76 25.25
CA ARG A 167 -12.00 2.61 26.33
C ARG A 167 -10.73 1.85 25.92
N PHE A 168 -10.74 1.17 24.78
CA PHE A 168 -9.58 0.46 24.24
C PHE A 168 -8.51 1.40 23.69
N ALA A 169 -8.88 2.57 23.17
CA ALA A 169 -7.92 3.61 22.79
C ALA A 169 -7.17 4.14 24.03
N THR A 170 -7.88 4.29 25.15
CA THR A 170 -7.30 4.68 26.44
C THR A 170 -6.38 3.58 26.99
N ALA A 171 -6.77 2.31 26.93
CA ALA A 171 -5.92 1.21 27.39
C ALA A 171 -4.62 1.05 26.56
N PHE A 172 -4.66 1.28 25.25
CA PHE A 172 -3.43 1.31 24.42
C PHE A 172 -2.57 2.54 24.71
N LYS A 173 -3.19 3.69 25.01
CA LYS A 173 -2.50 4.93 25.36
C LYS A 173 -1.87 4.88 26.76
N GLU A 174 -2.58 4.33 27.75
CA GLU A 174 -2.10 4.15 29.13
C GLU A 174 -0.92 3.19 29.19
N ASN A 175 -0.92 2.10 28.41
CA ASN A 175 0.24 1.21 28.34
C ASN A 175 1.47 1.85 27.67
N ALA A 176 1.28 2.87 26.82
CA ALA A 176 2.37 3.64 26.24
C ALA A 176 2.91 4.67 27.25
N ASP A 177 2.04 5.38 27.98
CA ASP A 177 2.44 6.38 28.98
C ASP A 177 3.16 5.76 30.18
N VAL A 178 2.72 4.58 30.66
CA VAL A 178 3.38 3.86 31.77
C VAL A 178 4.84 3.50 31.43
N ARG A 179 5.15 3.26 30.15
CA ARG A 179 6.52 2.97 29.70
C ARG A 179 7.40 4.21 29.53
N MET A 180 6.83 5.36 29.16
CA MET A 180 7.56 6.63 29.11
C MET A 180 7.90 7.14 30.51
N CYS A 181 6.99 6.98 31.47
CA CYS A 181 7.25 7.42 32.84
C CYS A 181 8.38 6.62 33.50
N THR A 182 8.47 5.31 33.23
CA THR A 182 9.55 4.43 33.74
C THR A 182 10.92 4.70 33.12
N THR A 183 10.99 5.22 31.89
CA THR A 183 12.28 5.59 31.27
C THR A 183 12.82 6.92 31.80
N SER A 184 11.95 7.86 32.18
CA SER A 184 12.39 9.11 32.82
C SER A 184 12.92 8.90 34.25
N THR A 185 12.34 7.95 34.99
CA THR A 185 12.77 7.62 36.35
C THR A 185 14.10 6.87 36.36
N SER A 186 14.37 6.00 35.37
CA SER A 186 15.68 5.33 35.30
C SER A 186 16.83 6.31 34.98
N SER A 187 16.58 7.34 34.16
CA SER A 187 17.59 8.39 33.90
C SER A 187 17.85 9.28 35.11
N GLN A 188 16.82 9.61 35.91
CA GLN A 188 17.01 10.36 37.15
C GLN A 188 17.68 9.52 38.25
N PHE A 189 17.37 8.22 38.33
CA PHE A 189 17.98 7.32 39.30
C PHE A 189 19.48 7.11 39.01
N SER A 190 19.86 6.99 37.73
CA SER A 190 21.27 6.89 37.33
C SER A 190 22.07 8.17 37.65
N GLN A 191 21.51 9.35 37.40
CA GLN A 191 22.17 10.62 37.75
C GLN A 191 22.24 10.89 39.27
N THR A 192 21.32 10.31 40.04
CA THR A 192 21.34 10.43 41.50
C THR A 192 22.35 9.46 42.12
N MET A 193 22.54 8.27 41.54
CA MET A 193 23.58 7.34 41.97
C MET A 193 25.00 7.86 41.70
N GLU A 194 25.26 8.48 40.54
CA GLU A 194 26.59 9.06 40.26
C GLU A 194 26.93 10.20 41.23
N ARG A 195 25.97 11.06 41.60
CA ARG A 195 26.21 12.11 42.59
C ARG A 195 26.46 11.62 44.01
N CYS A 196 25.98 10.43 44.37
CA CYS A 196 26.29 9.82 45.68
C CYS A 196 27.67 9.14 45.73
N PHE A 197 28.33 8.92 44.58
CA PHE A 197 29.64 8.27 44.51
C PHE A 197 30.82 9.28 44.46
N GLU A 198 30.53 10.58 44.29
CA GLU A 198 31.53 11.66 44.25
C GLU A 198 31.65 12.46 45.58
N MET A 199 31.00 12.01 46.66
CA MET A 199 31.19 12.52 48.04
C MET A 199 31.95 11.52 48.90
#